data_AF-A0A8T4LRS3-F1
#
_entry.id   AF-A0A8T4LRS3-F1
#
_cell.length_a   1.000
_cell.length_b   1.000
_cell.length_c   1.000
_cell.angle_alpha   90.00
_cell.angle_beta   90.00
_cell.angle_gamma   90.00
#
_symmetry.space_group_name_H-M   'P 1'
#
loop_
_entity.id
_entity.type
_entity.pdbx_description
1 polymer ?
#
loop_
_entity_poly.entity_id
_entity_poly.type
_entity_poly.pdbx_seq_one_letter_code
_entity_poly.pdbx_strand_id
1 'polypeptide(L)'
;MMRILFALLLLLPLVAAQPAGFDAGSLHTATWMPIFITTIAALVAIATLVYMLGIALGMMNLKMWAKAEFINALAMVMLVAVLIVSLNAALGFSKSIASSVYNLSLMNDGVEGEASVDHFWLARTYLKQGLQCERWVYRAAFMLNMWYEPFEKITSDVAGPEGTGGGIFGIMSGFLHYVTGNLTYLMIFQYIQYRFLDLIEVMMMPLFLPIGIVLRTFPPTRGAGGLMMAVALGFYFVFPMSYVFIYASAPDSGGLCLDIKDETVPTSDACYTNLADIYVQRGIVKTNQGAMEGLAEKISSAAAGFLFHALFYPLVCLIVTFTFIRQVSAILGADLAEIGRGLIKLI
;
A
#
# COMPACT_ATOMS: atom_id res chain seq x y z
N MET A 1 -5.34 -33.33 -26.72
CA MET A 1 -4.87 -34.36 -25.77
C MET A 1 -3.50 -34.03 -25.15
N MET A 2 -2.46 -33.72 -25.94
CA MET A 2 -1.11 -33.36 -25.41
C MET A 2 -1.09 -32.15 -24.47
N ARG A 3 -2.04 -31.20 -24.61
CA ARG A 3 -2.19 -30.01 -23.75
C ARG A 3 -2.75 -30.30 -22.36
N ILE A 4 -3.59 -31.33 -22.22
CA ILE A 4 -4.22 -31.71 -20.93
C ILE A 4 -3.23 -32.53 -20.10
N LEU A 5 -2.48 -33.43 -20.75
CA LEU A 5 -1.43 -34.21 -20.09
C LEU A 5 -0.29 -33.30 -19.58
N PHE A 6 0.04 -32.23 -20.32
CA PHE A 6 0.98 -31.18 -19.88
C PHE A 6 0.46 -30.41 -18.66
N ALA A 7 -0.81 -30.03 -18.65
CA ALA A 7 -1.43 -29.32 -17.52
C ALA A 7 -1.46 -30.18 -16.24
N LEU A 8 -1.67 -31.49 -16.38
CA LEU A 8 -1.77 -32.43 -15.25
C LEU A 8 -0.39 -32.78 -14.65
N LEU A 9 0.67 -32.81 -15.47
CA LEU A 9 2.06 -32.99 -15.01
C LEU A 9 2.68 -31.71 -14.41
N LEU A 10 2.14 -30.53 -14.74
CA LEU A 10 2.54 -29.22 -14.19
C LEU A 10 1.83 -28.83 -12.88
N LEU A 11 0.74 -29.51 -12.52
CA LEU A 11 0.12 -29.38 -11.20
C LEU A 11 0.93 -30.09 -10.10
N LEU A 12 1.80 -31.04 -10.45
CA LEU A 12 2.65 -31.77 -9.50
C LEU A 12 3.61 -30.87 -8.70
N PRO A 13 4.34 -29.90 -9.29
CA PRO A 13 5.18 -28.97 -8.51
C PRO A 13 4.37 -27.95 -7.70
N LEU A 14 3.13 -27.64 -8.07
CA LEU A 14 2.20 -26.83 -7.27
C LEU A 14 1.71 -27.58 -6.02
N VAL A 15 1.56 -28.91 -6.11
CA VAL A 15 1.20 -29.78 -4.97
C VAL A 15 2.41 -30.13 -4.09
N ALA A 16 3.62 -30.16 -4.66
CA ALA A 16 4.86 -30.34 -3.92
C ALA A 16 5.34 -29.08 -3.18
N ALA A 17 4.68 -27.93 -3.40
CA ALA A 17 4.84 -26.74 -2.56
C ALA A 17 4.19 -27.00 -1.19
N GLN A 18 4.90 -27.73 -0.32
CA GLN A 18 4.59 -27.67 1.10
C GLN A 18 4.66 -26.20 1.55
N PRO A 19 3.76 -25.75 2.44
CA PRO A 19 3.95 -24.47 3.10
C PRO A 19 5.22 -24.59 3.94
N ALA A 20 6.34 -24.10 3.40
CA ALA A 20 7.52 -23.86 4.21
C ALA A 20 7.07 -22.97 5.37
N GLY A 21 7.31 -23.44 6.59
CA GLY A 21 6.86 -22.79 7.82
C GLY A 21 7.09 -21.28 7.77
N PHE A 22 6.09 -20.54 8.22
CA PHE A 22 6.12 -19.09 8.34
C PHE A 22 7.13 -18.70 9.42
N ASP A 23 8.41 -18.62 9.06
CA ASP A 23 9.46 -18.03 9.89
C ASP A 23 9.81 -16.66 9.33
N ALA A 24 9.43 -15.61 10.07
CA ALA A 24 9.49 -14.20 9.68
C ALA A 24 10.92 -13.63 9.54
N GLY A 25 11.97 -14.47 9.60
CA GLY A 25 13.36 -14.06 9.60
C GLY A 25 14.19 -14.40 8.35
N SER A 26 13.73 -15.32 7.47
CA SER A 26 14.54 -15.79 6.31
C SER A 26 13.81 -15.75 4.96
N LEU A 27 12.73 -14.97 4.87
CA LEU A 27 11.72 -15.09 3.82
C LEU A 27 12.11 -14.56 2.42
N HIS A 28 13.27 -13.92 2.21
CA HIS A 28 13.45 -13.13 0.98
C HIS A 28 14.01 -13.82 -0.27
N THR A 29 14.63 -15.01 -0.17
CA THR A 29 15.25 -15.65 -1.36
C THR A 29 15.04 -17.16 -1.47
N ALA A 30 14.71 -17.84 -0.38
CA ALA A 30 14.80 -19.31 -0.32
C ALA A 30 13.57 -20.07 -0.86
N THR A 31 12.39 -19.46 -0.90
CA THR A 31 11.14 -20.23 -1.11
C THR A 31 10.77 -20.41 -2.58
N TRP A 32 11.06 -19.46 -3.46
CA TRP A 32 10.68 -19.55 -4.87
C TRP A 32 11.72 -20.22 -5.78
N MET A 33 12.99 -20.23 -5.36
CA MET A 33 14.09 -20.82 -6.14
C MET A 33 13.86 -22.32 -6.43
N PRO A 34 13.38 -23.16 -5.49
CA PRO A 34 13.05 -24.55 -5.78
C PRO A 34 11.94 -24.71 -6.83
N ILE A 35 10.93 -23.84 -6.81
CA ILE A 35 9.84 -23.83 -7.79
C ILE A 35 10.41 -23.53 -9.19
N PHE A 36 11.35 -22.60 -9.28
CA PHE A 36 12.01 -22.29 -10.54
C PHE A 36 12.86 -23.45 -11.08
N ILE A 37 13.68 -24.06 -10.23
CA ILE A 37 14.56 -25.17 -10.63
C ILE A 37 13.72 -26.36 -11.11
N THR A 38 12.66 -26.71 -10.38
CA THR A 38 11.77 -27.83 -10.74
C THR A 38 11.02 -27.57 -12.04
N THR A 39 10.54 -26.34 -12.27
CA THR A 39 9.83 -25.99 -13.51
C THR A 39 10.73 -26.01 -14.74
N ILE A 40 11.97 -25.51 -14.65
CA ILE A 40 12.92 -25.64 -15.75
C ILE A 40 13.31 -27.10 -15.99
N ALA A 41 13.61 -27.86 -14.93
CA ALA A 41 13.98 -29.26 -15.07
C ALA A 41 12.87 -30.05 -15.78
N ALA A 42 11.60 -29.78 -15.45
CA ALA A 42 10.46 -30.37 -16.13
C ALA A 42 10.39 -29.97 -17.62
N LEU A 43 10.61 -28.70 -17.97
CA LEU A 43 10.61 -28.26 -19.37
C LEU A 43 11.72 -28.90 -20.19
N VAL A 44 12.94 -28.94 -19.64
CA VAL A 44 14.09 -29.56 -20.30
C VAL A 44 13.83 -31.05 -20.51
N ALA A 45 13.28 -31.74 -19.50
CA ALA A 45 12.89 -33.14 -19.61
C ALA A 45 11.83 -33.38 -20.68
N ILE A 46 10.87 -32.47 -20.83
CA ILE A 46 9.85 -32.60 -21.88
C ILE A 46 10.43 -32.29 -23.26
N ALA A 47 11.28 -31.27 -23.38
CA ALA A 47 11.95 -30.92 -24.63
C ALA A 47 12.86 -32.06 -25.14
N THR A 48 13.57 -32.75 -24.24
CA THR A 48 14.38 -33.93 -24.60
C THR A 48 13.52 -35.09 -25.08
N LEU A 49 12.39 -35.38 -24.41
CA LEU A 49 11.46 -36.43 -24.84
C LEU A 49 10.85 -36.14 -26.22
N VAL A 50 10.42 -34.90 -26.47
CA VAL A 50 9.88 -34.51 -27.78
C VAL A 50 10.96 -34.56 -28.87
N TYR A 51 12.20 -34.22 -28.54
CA TYR A 51 13.32 -34.35 -29.47
C TYR A 51 13.58 -35.81 -29.87
N MET A 52 13.61 -36.74 -28.89
CA MET A 52 13.77 -38.18 -29.16
C MET A 52 12.61 -38.71 -30.01
N LEU A 53 11.37 -38.31 -29.70
CA LEU A 53 10.19 -38.70 -30.45
C LEU A 53 10.19 -38.15 -31.88
N GLY A 54 10.65 -36.91 -32.07
CA GLY A 54 10.84 -36.31 -33.39
C GLY A 54 11.90 -37.02 -34.24
N ILE A 55 12.92 -37.61 -33.61
CA ILE A 55 13.90 -38.48 -34.29
C ILE A 55 13.26 -39.81 -34.67
N ALA A 56 12.54 -40.46 -33.75
CA ALA A 56 11.90 -41.75 -33.98
C ALA A 56 10.86 -41.72 -35.11
N LEU A 57 10.07 -40.64 -35.19
CA LEU A 57 9.02 -40.48 -36.21
C LEU A 57 9.53 -39.81 -37.51
N GLY A 58 10.80 -39.40 -37.57
CA GLY A 58 11.35 -38.71 -38.75
C GLY A 58 10.73 -37.33 -39.05
N MET A 59 9.92 -36.77 -38.15
CA MET A 59 9.23 -35.50 -38.37
C MET A 59 10.15 -34.30 -38.12
N MET A 60 10.48 -33.54 -39.17
CA MET A 60 11.34 -32.35 -39.07
C MET A 60 10.76 -31.25 -38.16
N ASN A 61 9.43 -31.09 -38.17
CA ASN A 61 8.74 -30.06 -37.40
C ASN A 61 8.93 -30.21 -35.88
N LEU A 62 8.90 -31.45 -35.37
CA LEU A 62 9.10 -31.72 -33.93
C LEU A 62 10.54 -31.44 -33.50
N LYS A 63 11.53 -31.76 -34.36
CA LYS A 63 12.94 -31.47 -34.10
C LYS A 63 13.20 -29.96 -34.02
N MET A 64 12.64 -29.19 -34.96
CA MET A 64 12.77 -27.74 -34.97
C MET A 64 12.10 -27.11 -33.75
N TRP A 65 10.91 -27.57 -33.38
CA TRP A 65 10.22 -27.11 -32.18
C TRP A 65 11.02 -27.39 -30.90
N ALA A 66 11.54 -28.61 -30.72
CA ALA A 66 12.34 -28.96 -29.55
C ALA A 66 13.63 -28.13 -29.46
N LYS A 67 14.33 -27.90 -30.58
CA LYS A 67 15.52 -27.02 -30.62
C LYS A 67 15.19 -25.59 -30.20
N ALA A 68 14.06 -25.04 -30.65
CA ALA A 68 13.61 -23.71 -30.24
C ALA A 68 13.30 -23.66 -28.74
N GLU A 69 12.73 -24.73 -28.18
CA GLU A 69 12.40 -24.77 -26.76
C GLU A 69 13.63 -24.89 -25.85
N PHE A 70 14.69 -25.57 -26.27
CA PHE A 70 15.98 -25.53 -25.55
C PHE A 70 16.58 -24.13 -25.49
N ILE A 71 16.51 -23.37 -26.59
CA ILE A 71 17.00 -21.98 -26.61
C ILE A 71 16.16 -21.12 -25.66
N ASN A 72 14.83 -21.30 -25.65
CA ASN A 72 13.95 -20.60 -24.71
C ASN A 72 14.27 -20.93 -23.26
N ALA A 73 14.50 -22.21 -22.93
CA ALA A 73 14.86 -22.64 -21.58
C ALA A 73 16.19 -22.01 -21.12
N LEU A 74 17.19 -21.94 -22.00
CA LEU A 74 18.46 -21.28 -21.71
C LEU A 74 18.28 -19.77 -21.46
N ALA A 75 17.48 -19.10 -22.30
CA ALA A 75 17.17 -17.69 -22.12
C ALA A 75 16.46 -17.42 -20.78
N MET A 76 15.61 -18.34 -20.31
CA MET A 76 14.94 -18.25 -19.01
C MET A 76 15.91 -18.35 -17.84
N VAL A 77 16.87 -19.28 -17.90
CA VAL A 77 17.93 -19.39 -16.89
C VAL A 77 18.74 -18.11 -16.81
N MET A 78 19.14 -17.56 -17.95
CA MET A 78 19.87 -16.28 -18.01
C MET A 78 19.04 -15.14 -17.42
N LEU A 79 17.76 -15.00 -17.80
CA LEU A 79 16.88 -13.95 -17.31
C LEU A 79 16.74 -14.02 -15.79
N VAL A 80 16.51 -15.20 -15.22
CA VAL A 80 16.35 -15.33 -13.77
C VAL A 80 17.67 -15.11 -13.03
N ALA A 81 18.80 -15.51 -13.59
CA ALA A 81 20.11 -15.18 -13.01
C ALA A 81 20.32 -13.65 -12.93
N VAL A 82 20.02 -12.92 -14.00
CA VAL A 82 20.07 -11.45 -14.01
C VAL A 82 19.08 -10.87 -13.00
N LEU A 83 17.87 -11.43 -12.93
CA LEU A 83 16.85 -10.99 -11.99
C LEU A 83 17.30 -11.15 -10.54
N ILE A 84 17.91 -12.27 -10.15
CA ILE A 84 18.45 -12.49 -8.80
C ILE A 84 19.51 -11.44 -8.44
N VAL A 85 20.47 -11.20 -9.35
CA VAL A 85 21.51 -10.19 -9.12
C VAL A 85 20.88 -8.80 -8.96
N SER A 86 19.91 -8.46 -9.81
CA SER A 86 19.21 -7.18 -9.75
C SER A 86 18.39 -7.01 -8.48
N LEU A 87 17.76 -8.07 -7.98
CA LEU A 87 16.97 -8.07 -6.75
C LEU A 87 17.85 -7.81 -5.52
N ASN A 88 19.00 -8.49 -5.43
CA ASN A 88 19.92 -8.30 -4.31
C ASN A 88 20.51 -6.88 -4.32
N ALA A 89 20.85 -6.36 -5.50
CA ALA A 89 21.30 -4.97 -5.64
C ALA A 89 20.21 -3.97 -5.25
N ALA A 90 18.96 -4.20 -5.68
CA ALA A 90 17.82 -3.33 -5.36
C ALA A 90 17.49 -3.33 -3.86
N LEU A 91 17.55 -4.49 -3.20
CA LEU A 91 17.37 -4.60 -1.73
C LEU A 91 18.48 -3.85 -0.98
N GLY A 92 19.75 -4.00 -1.39
CA GLY A 92 20.86 -3.25 -0.79
C GLY A 92 20.71 -1.74 -0.95
N PHE A 93 20.35 -1.30 -2.16
CA PHE A 93 20.13 0.11 -2.47
C PHE A 93 18.97 0.71 -1.68
N SER A 94 17.82 0.04 -1.67
CA SER A 94 16.62 0.50 -0.94
C SER A 94 16.86 0.60 0.57
N LYS A 95 17.59 -0.36 1.16
CA LYS A 95 17.98 -0.30 2.58
C LYS A 95 18.89 0.89 2.87
N SER A 96 19.88 1.16 2.01
CA SER A 96 20.78 2.30 2.17
C SER A 96 20.06 3.65 2.11
N ILE A 97 19.04 3.78 1.25
CA ILE A 97 18.25 5.00 1.16
C ILE A 97 17.35 5.15 2.40
N ALA A 98 16.66 4.07 2.78
CA ALA A 98 15.77 4.10 3.95
C ALA A 98 16.53 4.47 5.24
N SER A 99 17.71 3.89 5.46
CA SER A 99 18.55 4.26 6.61
C SER A 99 19.05 5.70 6.54
N SER A 100 19.43 6.20 5.35
CA SER A 100 19.89 7.58 5.18
C SER A 100 18.78 8.60 5.47
N VAL A 101 17.56 8.34 5.00
CA VAL A 101 16.40 9.20 5.25
C VAL A 101 16.02 9.17 6.73
N TYR A 102 16.06 8.00 7.36
CA TYR A 102 15.77 7.87 8.78
C TYR A 102 16.79 8.62 9.65
N ASN A 103 18.08 8.48 9.37
CA ASN A 103 19.13 9.20 10.10
C ASN A 103 19.03 10.72 9.92
N LEU A 104 18.62 11.20 8.74
CA LEU A 104 18.36 12.63 8.52
C LEU A 104 17.20 13.13 9.40
N SER A 105 16.13 12.34 9.53
CA SER A 105 15.01 12.64 10.43
C SER A 105 15.47 12.70 11.89
N LEU A 106 16.31 11.77 12.33
CA LEU A 106 16.86 11.75 13.69
C LEU A 106 17.75 12.97 13.98
N MET A 107 18.52 13.44 13.01
CA MET A 107 19.34 14.64 13.16
C MET A 107 18.50 15.91 13.38
N ASN A 108 17.32 16.00 12.75
CA ASN A 108 16.39 17.11 13.01
C ASN A 108 15.84 17.07 14.45
N ASP A 109 15.64 15.87 15.00
CA ASP A 109 15.17 15.67 16.38
C ASP A 109 16.31 15.72 17.43
N GLY A 110 17.56 15.92 17.02
CA GLY A 110 18.71 16.01 17.92
C GLY A 110 19.10 14.68 18.58
N VAL A 111 18.66 13.55 18.02
CA VAL A 111 18.97 12.20 18.55
C VAL A 111 20.07 11.56 17.70
N GLU A 112 21.23 11.30 18.30
CA GLU A 112 22.34 10.61 17.63
C GLU A 112 22.16 9.08 17.69
N GLY A 113 21.99 8.43 16.54
CA GLY A 113 21.99 6.98 16.43
C GLY A 113 21.89 6.46 14.99
N GLU A 114 22.71 5.48 14.62
CA GLU A 114 22.58 4.76 13.35
C GLU A 114 21.68 3.54 13.53
N ALA A 115 20.48 3.57 12.95
CA ALA A 115 19.64 2.39 12.84
C ALA A 115 19.54 1.94 11.38
N SER A 116 19.81 0.66 11.12
CA SER A 116 19.52 0.09 9.80
C SER A 116 18.03 -0.22 9.73
N VAL A 117 17.29 0.53 8.91
CA VAL A 117 15.84 0.43 8.80
C VAL A 117 15.46 -0.06 7.41
N ASP A 118 14.50 -0.97 7.32
CA ASP A 118 13.96 -1.45 6.05
C ASP A 118 12.94 -0.46 5.47
N HIS A 119 12.90 -0.35 4.13
CA HIS A 119 12.02 0.61 3.45
C HIS A 119 10.53 0.39 3.74
N PHE A 120 10.09 -0.85 3.95
CA PHE A 120 8.70 -1.15 4.34
C PHE A 120 8.38 -0.68 5.75
N TRP A 121 9.33 -0.77 6.68
CA TRP A 121 9.12 -0.28 8.03
C TRP A 121 8.97 1.24 8.03
N LEU A 122 9.83 1.94 7.30
CA LEU A 122 9.80 3.40 7.23
C LEU A 122 8.50 3.91 6.60
N ALA A 123 8.08 3.31 5.47
CA ALA A 123 6.80 3.62 4.84
C ALA A 123 5.60 3.37 5.78
N ARG A 124 5.64 2.29 6.58
CA ARG A 124 4.61 1.98 7.58
C ARG A 124 4.58 2.99 8.72
N THR A 125 5.74 3.40 9.21
CA THR A 125 5.85 4.40 10.29
C THR A 125 5.22 5.73 9.86
N TYR A 126 5.48 6.17 8.62
CA TYR A 126 4.87 7.38 8.06
C TYR A 126 3.33 7.32 8.05
N LEU A 127 2.75 6.25 7.49
CA LEU A 127 1.29 6.11 7.45
C LEU A 127 0.68 5.98 8.85
N LYS A 128 1.38 5.32 9.78
CA LYS A 128 0.93 5.17 11.17
C LYS A 128 0.93 6.51 11.91
N GLN A 129 1.94 7.35 11.67
CA GLN A 129 2.02 8.70 12.25
C GLN A 129 0.85 9.57 11.76
N GLY A 130 0.55 9.55 10.46
CA GLY A 130 -0.63 10.21 9.90
C GLY A 130 -1.92 9.75 10.58
N LEU A 131 -2.15 8.43 10.65
CA LEU A 131 -3.34 7.85 11.28
C LEU A 131 -3.48 8.20 12.77
N GLN A 132 -2.38 8.24 13.52
CA GLN A 132 -2.39 8.64 14.93
C GLN A 132 -2.75 10.11 15.10
N CYS A 133 -2.25 10.97 14.22
CA CYS A 133 -2.61 12.38 14.22
C CYS A 133 -4.08 12.60 13.88
N GLU A 134 -4.59 11.98 12.81
CA GLU A 134 -6.01 12.06 12.44
C GLU A 134 -6.92 11.60 13.57
N ARG A 135 -6.57 10.50 14.25
CA ARG A 135 -7.32 10.00 15.41
C ARG A 135 -7.35 11.01 16.56
N TRP A 136 -6.23 11.70 16.77
CA TRP A 136 -6.13 12.71 17.82
C TRP A 136 -7.00 13.94 17.48
N VAL A 137 -6.93 14.44 16.23
CA VAL A 137 -7.77 15.54 15.75
C VAL A 137 -9.25 15.17 15.77
N TYR A 138 -9.60 13.95 15.36
CA TYR A 138 -10.98 13.45 15.44
C TYR A 138 -11.49 13.47 16.89
N ARG A 139 -10.68 13.03 17.86
CA ARG A 139 -11.05 13.09 19.28
C ARG A 139 -11.23 14.53 19.75
N ALA A 140 -10.33 15.44 19.38
CA ALA A 140 -10.45 16.86 19.73
C ALA A 140 -11.73 17.48 19.15
N ALA A 141 -12.01 17.25 17.87
CA ALA A 141 -13.21 17.72 17.20
C ALA A 141 -14.49 17.12 17.81
N PHE A 142 -14.46 15.83 18.18
CA PHE A 142 -15.58 15.16 18.85
C PHE A 142 -15.86 15.77 20.24
N MET A 143 -14.81 15.99 21.04
CA MET A 143 -14.96 16.62 22.36
C MET A 143 -15.53 18.04 22.21
N LEU A 144 -15.02 18.84 21.27
CA LEU A 144 -15.58 20.16 20.97
C LEU A 144 -17.06 20.08 20.58
N ASN A 145 -17.43 19.14 19.71
CA ASN A 145 -18.82 18.97 19.30
C ASN A 145 -19.73 18.64 20.49
N MET A 146 -19.27 17.77 21.39
CA MET A 146 -20.02 17.41 22.59
C MET A 146 -20.28 18.62 23.50
N TRP A 147 -19.36 19.58 23.54
CA TRP A 147 -19.54 20.83 24.27
C TRP A 147 -20.50 21.81 23.58
N TYR A 148 -20.54 21.86 22.24
CA TYR A 148 -21.38 22.81 21.48
C TYR A 148 -22.82 22.33 21.23
N GLU A 149 -23.02 21.04 20.99
CA GLU A 149 -24.33 20.42 20.69
C GLU A 149 -25.46 20.75 21.69
N PRO A 150 -25.25 20.74 23.03
CA PRO A 150 -26.31 21.10 23.96
C PRO A 150 -26.72 22.56 23.85
N PHE A 151 -25.82 23.47 23.42
CA PHE A 151 -26.16 24.89 23.25
C PHE A 151 -26.98 25.17 22.00
N GLU A 152 -26.85 24.34 20.96
CA GLU A 152 -27.71 24.41 19.78
C GLU A 152 -29.14 23.98 20.11
N LYS A 153 -29.30 22.93 20.92
CA LYS A 153 -30.60 22.35 21.29
C LYS A 153 -31.36 23.16 22.34
N ILE A 154 -30.73 24.14 22.99
CA ILE A 154 -31.42 25.08 23.88
C ILE A 154 -32.12 26.14 23.02
N THR A 155 -33.33 25.81 22.59
CA THR A 155 -34.28 26.78 22.02
C THR A 155 -34.79 27.67 23.14
N SER A 156 -34.48 28.97 23.12
CA SER A 156 -35.20 29.92 23.98
C SER A 156 -36.43 30.42 23.24
N ASP A 157 -37.60 29.89 23.57
CA ASP A 157 -38.88 30.46 23.14
C ASP A 157 -39.09 31.78 23.86
N VAL A 158 -38.77 32.88 23.19
CA VAL A 158 -39.20 34.22 23.59
C VAL A 158 -40.41 34.56 22.70
N ALA A 159 -41.58 34.07 23.12
CA ALA A 159 -42.91 34.47 22.65
C ALA A 159 -43.18 34.36 21.12
N GLY A 160 -43.33 33.14 20.62
CA GLY A 160 -43.83 32.86 19.25
C GLY A 160 -43.75 31.35 18.91
N PRO A 161 -44.53 30.82 17.93
CA PRO A 161 -44.73 29.38 17.77
C PRO A 161 -43.62 28.62 17.03
N GLU A 162 -42.48 29.25 16.73
CA GLU A 162 -41.32 28.55 16.17
C GLU A 162 -40.05 29.05 16.84
N GLY A 163 -39.60 28.32 17.87
CA GLY A 163 -38.33 28.56 18.53
C GLY A 163 -37.18 28.38 17.54
N THR A 164 -36.59 29.47 17.06
CA THR A 164 -35.32 29.43 16.32
C THR A 164 -34.18 29.11 17.29
N GLY A 165 -33.93 27.82 17.51
CA GLY A 165 -32.65 27.32 18.02
C GLY A 165 -31.63 27.37 16.89
N GLY A 166 -30.47 27.96 17.15
CA GLY A 166 -29.40 28.07 16.15
C GLY A 166 -28.88 29.50 16.01
N GLY A 167 -28.15 29.98 17.02
CA GLY A 167 -27.24 31.11 16.82
C GLY A 167 -25.95 30.67 16.11
N ILE A 168 -24.87 31.45 16.27
CA ILE A 168 -23.52 31.15 15.74
C ILE A 168 -23.04 29.73 16.10
N PHE A 169 -23.49 29.18 17.22
CA PHE A 169 -23.18 27.81 17.66
C PHE A 169 -23.71 26.71 16.73
N GLY A 170 -24.83 26.93 16.02
CA GLY A 170 -25.35 25.96 15.04
C GLY A 170 -24.52 25.89 13.75
N ILE A 171 -23.88 27.00 13.37
CA ILE A 171 -22.93 27.03 12.26
C ILE A 171 -21.67 26.24 12.66
N MET A 172 -21.23 26.36 13.91
CA MET A 172 -20.04 25.69 14.41
C MET A 172 -20.25 24.18 14.62
N SER A 173 -21.40 23.76 15.16
CA SER A 173 -21.75 22.33 15.26
C SER A 173 -21.90 21.69 13.87
N GLY A 174 -22.57 22.37 12.93
CA GLY A 174 -22.66 21.90 11.54
C GLY A 174 -21.29 21.72 10.88
N PHE A 175 -20.37 22.65 11.08
CA PHE A 175 -18.99 22.53 10.62
C PHE A 175 -18.25 21.35 11.28
N LEU A 176 -18.35 21.19 12.61
CA LEU A 176 -17.74 20.08 13.33
C LEU A 176 -18.29 18.72 12.88
N HIS A 177 -19.59 18.61 12.62
CA HIS A 177 -20.20 17.41 12.04
C HIS A 177 -19.68 17.10 10.63
N TYR A 178 -19.52 18.12 9.78
CA TYR A 178 -18.94 17.94 8.44
C TYR A 178 -17.47 17.49 8.51
N VAL A 179 -16.66 18.13 9.36
CA VAL A 179 -15.24 17.80 9.56
C VAL A 179 -15.08 16.39 10.11
N THR A 180 -15.81 16.04 11.18
CA THR A 180 -15.75 14.69 11.77
C THR A 180 -16.21 13.60 10.80
N GLY A 181 -17.25 13.86 10.01
CA GLY A 181 -17.71 12.97 8.94
C GLY A 181 -16.61 12.72 7.89
N ASN A 182 -16.02 13.78 7.34
CA ASN A 182 -14.94 13.66 6.36
C ASN A 182 -13.67 13.02 6.93
N LEU A 183 -13.25 13.38 8.14
CA LEU A 183 -12.10 12.75 8.80
C LEU A 183 -12.29 11.24 8.96
N THR A 184 -13.51 10.78 9.25
CA THR A 184 -13.80 9.35 9.37
C THR A 184 -13.55 8.62 8.05
N TYR A 185 -13.98 9.19 6.92
CA TYR A 185 -13.70 8.62 5.60
C TYR A 185 -12.21 8.60 5.27
N LEU A 186 -11.48 9.68 5.57
CA LEU A 186 -10.03 9.76 5.37
C LEU A 186 -9.27 8.72 6.20
N MET A 187 -9.63 8.58 7.48
CA MET A 187 -9.03 7.59 8.37
C MET A 187 -9.24 6.16 7.88
N ILE A 188 -10.44 5.82 7.39
CA ILE A 188 -10.71 4.51 6.79
C ILE A 188 -9.83 4.30 5.56
N PHE A 189 -9.71 5.32 4.69
CA PHE A 189 -8.90 5.24 3.49
C PHE A 189 -7.41 5.02 3.81
N GLN A 190 -6.85 5.76 4.76
CA GLN A 190 -5.46 5.62 5.19
C GLN A 190 -5.22 4.28 5.90
N TYR A 191 -6.20 3.77 6.65
CA TYR A 191 -6.14 2.42 7.23
C TYR A 191 -6.09 1.32 6.16
N ILE A 192 -6.89 1.46 5.09
CA ILE A 192 -6.86 0.54 3.94
C ILE A 192 -5.48 0.57 3.28
N GLN A 193 -4.89 1.75 3.07
CA GLN A 193 -3.55 1.87 2.49
C GLN A 193 -2.46 1.24 3.35
N TYR A 194 -2.53 1.42 4.67
CA TYR A 194 -1.62 0.77 5.61
C TYR A 194 -1.70 -0.76 5.48
N ARG A 195 -2.92 -1.32 5.42
CA ARG A 195 -3.12 -2.76 5.20
C ARG A 195 -2.76 -3.24 3.80
N PHE A 196 -2.88 -2.38 2.80
CA PHE A 196 -2.45 -2.67 1.44
C PHE A 196 -0.93 -2.83 1.34
N LEU A 197 -0.15 -2.07 2.10
CA LEU A 197 1.31 -2.26 2.20
C LEU A 197 1.69 -3.61 2.83
N ASP A 198 1.00 -4.03 3.91
CA ASP A 198 1.20 -5.35 4.50
C ASP A 198 0.87 -6.47 3.48
N LEU A 199 -0.19 -6.29 2.68
CA LEU A 199 -0.56 -7.22 1.61
C LEU A 199 0.52 -7.30 0.53
N ILE A 200 1.11 -6.16 0.13
CA ILE A 200 2.18 -6.11 -0.88
C ILE A 200 3.41 -6.89 -0.41
N GLU A 201 3.85 -6.67 0.83
CA GLU A 201 5.01 -7.34 1.41
C GLU A 201 4.85 -8.86 1.43
N VAL A 202 3.66 -9.33 1.84
CA VAL A 202 3.38 -10.76 1.99
C VAL A 202 3.09 -11.45 0.65
N MET A 203 2.44 -10.78 -0.31
CA MET A 203 1.98 -11.43 -1.54
C MET A 203 2.90 -11.23 -2.75
N MET A 204 3.49 -10.05 -2.95
CA MET A 204 4.09 -9.71 -4.24
C MET A 204 5.35 -10.54 -4.54
N MET A 205 6.22 -10.74 -3.56
CA MET A 205 7.44 -11.51 -3.77
C MET A 205 7.21 -13.03 -3.81
N PRO A 206 6.55 -13.67 -2.82
CA PRO A 206 6.45 -15.13 -2.80
C PRO A 206 5.36 -15.69 -3.72
N LEU A 207 4.34 -14.91 -4.11
CA LEU A 207 3.23 -15.41 -4.93
C LEU A 207 3.32 -14.96 -6.39
N PHE A 208 3.42 -13.66 -6.65
CA PHE A 208 3.34 -13.14 -8.03
C PHE A 208 4.58 -13.43 -8.87
N LEU A 209 5.77 -13.40 -8.25
CA LEU A 209 7.03 -13.66 -8.96
C LEU A 209 7.11 -15.11 -9.46
N PRO A 210 6.86 -16.16 -8.65
CA PRO A 210 6.87 -17.54 -9.14
C PRO A 210 5.80 -17.82 -10.19
N ILE A 211 4.59 -17.27 -10.01
CA ILE A 211 3.51 -17.39 -11.00
C ILE A 211 3.96 -16.76 -12.32
N GLY A 212 4.61 -15.59 -12.29
CA GLY A 212 5.18 -14.96 -13.48
C GLY A 212 6.20 -15.85 -14.19
N ILE A 213 7.08 -16.51 -13.42
CA ILE A 213 8.08 -17.42 -14.00
C ILE A 213 7.42 -18.64 -14.64
N VAL A 214 6.44 -19.24 -13.97
CA VAL A 214 5.68 -20.39 -14.49
C VAL A 214 4.92 -20.01 -15.76
N LEU A 215 4.21 -18.88 -15.77
CA LEU A 215 3.45 -18.42 -16.94
C LEU A 215 4.35 -18.15 -18.15
N ARG A 216 5.62 -17.81 -17.92
CA ARG A 216 6.60 -17.59 -18.98
C ARG A 216 7.08 -18.90 -19.65
N THR A 217 6.82 -20.04 -19.03
CA THR A 217 7.15 -21.35 -19.64
C THR A 217 6.22 -21.68 -20.81
N PHE A 218 4.97 -21.22 -20.78
CA PHE A 218 4.00 -21.52 -21.84
C PHE A 218 4.08 -20.50 -22.99
N PRO A 219 4.28 -20.93 -24.25
CA PRO A 219 4.30 -20.04 -25.41
C PRO A 219 3.15 -19.02 -25.49
N PRO A 220 1.87 -19.38 -25.23
CA PRO A 220 0.77 -18.42 -25.32
C PRO A 220 0.69 -17.44 -24.13
N THR A 221 1.23 -17.76 -22.95
CA THR A 221 1.15 -16.89 -21.75
C THR A 221 2.48 -16.22 -21.40
N ARG A 222 3.48 -16.30 -22.29
CA ARG A 222 4.81 -15.68 -22.10
C ARG A 222 4.76 -14.19 -21.80
N GLY A 223 3.93 -13.46 -22.55
CA GLY A 223 3.70 -12.02 -22.31
C GLY A 223 3.05 -11.75 -20.95
N ALA A 224 2.05 -12.55 -20.56
CA ALA A 224 1.40 -12.40 -19.26
C ALA A 224 2.36 -12.67 -18.09
N GLY A 225 3.27 -13.63 -18.24
CA GLY A 225 4.29 -13.92 -17.22
C GLY A 225 5.25 -12.75 -16.99
N GLY A 226 5.70 -12.07 -18.06
CA GLY A 226 6.54 -10.87 -17.95
C GLY A 226 5.83 -9.71 -17.27
N LEU A 227 4.53 -9.52 -17.54
CA LEU A 227 3.72 -8.49 -16.88
C LEU A 227 3.55 -8.80 -15.39
N MET A 228 3.25 -10.05 -15.02
CA MET A 228 3.13 -10.45 -13.61
C MET A 228 4.44 -10.24 -12.83
N MET A 229 5.60 -10.52 -13.46
CA MET A 229 6.89 -10.20 -12.86
C MET A 229 7.08 -8.69 -12.68
N ALA A 230 6.75 -7.88 -13.70
CA ALA A 230 6.88 -6.43 -13.63
C ALA A 230 6.01 -5.82 -12.51
N VAL A 231 4.77 -6.31 -12.38
CA VAL A 231 3.83 -5.93 -11.31
C VAL A 231 4.40 -6.28 -9.94
N ALA A 232 4.92 -7.51 -9.77
CA ALA A 232 5.54 -7.94 -8.52
C ALA A 232 6.70 -7.03 -8.11
N LEU A 233 7.62 -6.75 -9.04
CA LEU A 233 8.78 -5.89 -8.79
C LEU A 233 8.38 -4.43 -8.53
N GLY A 234 7.41 -3.91 -9.28
CA GLY A 234 6.96 -2.53 -9.14
C GLY A 234 6.29 -2.26 -7.81
N PHE A 235 5.34 -3.10 -7.39
CA PHE A 235 4.69 -2.94 -6.10
C PHE A 235 5.64 -3.25 -4.94
N TYR A 236 6.54 -4.23 -5.07
CA TYR A 236 7.44 -4.58 -3.98
C TYR A 236 8.53 -3.53 -3.74
N PHE A 237 9.16 -2.99 -4.78
CA PHE A 237 10.26 -2.01 -4.62
C PHE A 237 9.80 -0.57 -4.76
N VAL A 238 9.13 -0.24 -5.88
CA VAL A 238 8.89 1.16 -6.24
C VAL A 238 7.82 1.79 -5.35
N PHE A 239 6.79 1.03 -4.97
CA PHE A 239 5.72 1.54 -4.11
C PHE A 239 6.23 2.00 -2.74
N PRO A 240 6.85 1.15 -1.89
CA PRO A 240 7.36 1.61 -0.60
C PRO A 240 8.47 2.65 -0.75
N MET A 241 9.33 2.55 -1.77
CA MET A 241 10.36 3.57 -2.01
C MET A 241 9.78 4.94 -2.33
N SER A 242 8.70 5.02 -3.11
CA SER A 242 8.02 6.29 -3.36
C SER A 242 7.49 6.94 -2.07
N TYR A 243 6.99 6.14 -1.12
CA TYR A 243 6.63 6.63 0.21
C TYR A 243 7.83 7.11 1.02
N VAL A 244 8.97 6.43 0.94
CA VAL A 244 10.21 6.88 1.59
C VAL A 244 10.67 8.24 1.06
N PHE A 245 10.59 8.46 -0.25
CA PHE A 245 10.90 9.76 -0.84
C PHE A 245 9.91 10.85 -0.39
N ILE A 246 8.62 10.52 -0.32
CA ILE A 246 7.62 11.46 0.19
C ILE A 246 7.90 11.81 1.65
N TYR A 247 8.21 10.81 2.50
CA TYR A 247 8.59 11.04 3.89
C TYR A 247 9.78 12.01 4.02
N ALA A 248 10.80 11.86 3.18
CA ALA A 248 11.95 12.76 3.17
C ALA A 248 11.62 14.19 2.70
N SER A 249 10.60 14.35 1.86
CA SER A 249 10.21 15.64 1.26
C SER A 249 9.06 16.35 1.99
N ALA A 250 8.27 15.61 2.76
CA ALA A 250 7.08 16.14 3.40
C ALA A 250 7.51 17.00 4.60
N PRO A 251 6.92 18.20 4.78
CA PRO A 251 7.13 18.97 5.99
C PRO A 251 6.64 18.16 7.18
N ASP A 252 7.35 18.30 8.29
CA ASP A 252 7.18 17.46 9.47
C ASP A 252 5.74 17.54 9.98
N SER A 253 4.95 16.50 9.69
CA SER A 253 3.56 16.41 10.17
C SER A 253 3.48 16.44 11.69
N GLY A 254 4.59 16.17 12.38
CA GLY A 254 4.73 16.35 13.82
C GLY A 254 4.37 17.76 14.28
N GLY A 255 4.79 18.82 13.58
CA GLY A 255 4.56 20.21 14.03
C GLY A 255 3.06 20.56 14.17
N LEU A 256 2.27 20.17 13.17
CA LEU A 256 0.83 20.41 13.16
C LEU A 256 0.10 19.57 14.23
N CYS A 257 0.53 18.32 14.44
CA CYS A 257 -0.09 17.42 15.41
C CYS A 257 0.34 17.69 16.86
N LEU A 258 1.52 18.26 17.05
CA LEU A 258 2.07 18.65 18.36
C LEU A 258 1.43 19.95 18.87
N ASP A 259 1.17 20.93 17.99
CA ASP A 259 0.52 22.20 18.37
C ASP A 259 -0.90 21.96 18.89
N ILE A 260 -1.66 21.05 18.28
CA ILE A 260 -3.01 20.75 18.76
C ILE A 260 -2.95 19.89 20.05
N LYS A 261 -1.94 19.02 20.21
CA LYS A 261 -1.72 18.22 21.43
C LYS A 261 -1.52 19.05 22.70
N ASP A 262 -0.98 20.25 22.57
CA ASP A 262 -0.64 21.13 23.70
C ASP A 262 -1.83 22.00 24.13
N GLU A 263 -2.83 22.16 23.27
CA GLU A 263 -4.04 22.92 23.58
C GLU A 263 -4.99 22.03 24.39
N THR A 264 -5.29 22.45 25.62
CA THR A 264 -6.05 21.69 26.61
C THR A 264 -7.50 21.48 26.16
N VAL A 265 -7.73 20.48 25.33
CA VAL A 265 -9.06 19.94 25.07
C VAL A 265 -9.65 19.57 26.45
N PRO A 266 -10.81 20.10 26.84
CA PRO A 266 -11.40 19.77 28.12
C PRO A 266 -11.68 18.27 28.15
N THR A 267 -10.87 17.53 28.91
CA THR A 267 -10.91 16.07 29.04
C THR A 267 -12.04 15.59 29.96
N SER A 268 -12.75 16.52 30.59
CA SER A 268 -13.93 16.20 31.38
C SER A 268 -15.09 15.89 30.44
N ASP A 269 -15.62 14.67 30.56
CA ASP A 269 -16.89 14.31 29.94
C ASP A 269 -17.98 15.27 30.44
N ALA A 270 -18.56 16.04 29.52
CA ALA A 270 -19.72 16.88 29.80
C ALA A 270 -20.98 16.00 29.88
N CYS A 271 -21.10 15.23 30.96
CA CYS A 271 -22.32 14.51 31.28
C CYS A 271 -23.28 15.47 31.98
N TYR A 272 -24.39 15.81 31.31
CA TYR A 272 -25.41 16.72 31.87
C TYR A 272 -26.43 15.91 32.66
N THR A 273 -26.41 16.02 33.98
CA THR A 273 -27.41 15.35 34.83
C THR A 273 -28.60 16.23 35.13
N ASN A 274 -28.41 17.57 35.15
CA ASN A 274 -29.44 18.54 35.49
C ASN A 274 -29.34 19.84 34.66
N LEU A 275 -30.43 20.62 34.61
CA LEU A 275 -30.47 21.95 33.98
C LEU A 275 -29.45 22.93 34.56
N ALA A 276 -29.14 22.83 35.86
CA ALA A 276 -28.14 23.68 36.51
C ALA A 276 -26.73 23.45 35.95
N ASP A 277 -26.40 22.20 35.61
CA ASP A 277 -25.10 21.83 35.02
C ASP A 277 -24.93 22.53 33.66
N ILE A 278 -26.01 22.62 32.87
CA ILE A 278 -26.03 23.29 31.57
C ILE A 278 -25.69 24.79 31.71
N TYR A 279 -26.19 25.47 32.74
CA TYR A 279 -25.90 26.89 32.98
C TYR A 279 -24.46 27.15 33.44
N VAL A 280 -23.91 26.30 34.32
CA VAL A 280 -22.51 26.40 34.76
C VAL A 280 -21.57 26.19 33.57
N GLN A 281 -21.86 25.20 32.74
CA GLN A 281 -21.09 24.95 31.53
C GLN A 281 -21.19 26.08 30.51
N ARG A 282 -22.33 26.78 30.41
CA ARG A 282 -22.45 28.00 29.59
C ARG A 282 -21.47 29.09 30.04
N GLY A 283 -21.27 29.24 31.34
CA GLY A 283 -20.30 30.19 31.91
C GLY A 283 -18.87 29.82 31.52
N ILE A 284 -18.51 28.54 31.59
CA ILE A 284 -17.18 28.03 31.24
C ILE A 284 -16.90 28.18 29.75
N VAL A 285 -17.84 27.81 28.88
CA VAL A 285 -17.70 27.93 27.42
C VAL A 285 -17.60 29.40 26.99
N LYS A 286 -18.39 30.30 27.57
CA LYS A 286 -18.25 31.74 27.29
C LYS A 286 -16.91 32.31 27.76
N THR A 287 -16.37 31.80 28.85
CA THR A 287 -15.06 32.23 29.38
C THR A 287 -13.92 31.73 28.49
N ASN A 288 -14.07 30.54 27.89
CA ASN A 288 -13.05 29.89 27.06
C ASN A 288 -13.31 30.00 25.55
N GLN A 289 -14.26 30.85 25.12
CA GLN A 289 -14.70 30.91 23.73
C GLN A 289 -13.56 31.20 22.76
N GLY A 290 -12.64 32.11 23.10
CA GLY A 290 -11.50 32.44 22.25
C GLY A 290 -10.50 31.29 22.05
N ALA A 291 -10.28 30.45 23.07
CA ALA A 291 -9.43 29.27 22.95
C ALA A 291 -10.10 28.18 22.07
N MET A 292 -11.42 28.03 22.20
CA MET A 292 -12.18 27.06 21.41
C MET A 292 -12.30 27.48 19.94
N GLU A 293 -12.42 28.78 19.66
CA GLU A 293 -12.42 29.33 18.30
C GLU A 293 -11.04 29.18 17.63
N GLY A 294 -9.94 29.45 18.36
CA GLY A 294 -8.58 29.23 17.86
C GLY A 294 -8.30 27.76 17.55
N LEU A 295 -8.76 26.85 18.42
CA LEU A 295 -8.66 25.41 18.20
C LEU A 295 -9.46 24.96 16.96
N ALA A 296 -10.66 25.49 16.75
CA ALA A 296 -11.48 25.19 15.58
C ALA A 296 -10.81 25.67 14.28
N GLU A 297 -10.17 26.83 14.28
CA GLU A 297 -9.41 27.34 13.12
C GLU A 297 -8.18 26.47 12.80
N LYS A 298 -7.44 26.01 13.82
CA LYS A 298 -6.34 25.06 13.67
C LYS A 298 -6.80 23.70 13.13
N ILE A 299 -7.94 23.18 13.59
CA ILE A 299 -8.53 21.94 13.07
C ILE A 299 -8.92 22.12 11.59
N SER A 300 -9.49 23.28 11.24
CA SER A 300 -9.83 23.65 9.87
C SER A 300 -8.61 23.62 8.94
N SER A 301 -7.51 24.27 9.33
CA SER A 301 -6.28 24.29 8.53
C SER A 301 -5.63 22.91 8.43
N ALA A 302 -5.72 22.12 9.50
CA ALA A 302 -5.20 20.75 9.52
C ALA A 302 -5.98 19.78 8.63
N ALA A 303 -7.30 19.94 8.52
CA ALA A 303 -8.15 19.11 7.67
C ALA A 303 -7.72 19.18 6.19
N ALA A 304 -7.30 20.34 5.70
CA ALA A 304 -6.78 20.48 4.35
C ALA A 304 -5.47 19.70 4.16
N GLY A 305 -4.58 19.71 5.16
CA GLY A 305 -3.33 18.94 5.14
C GLY A 305 -3.56 17.42 5.10
N PHE A 306 -4.52 16.92 5.89
CA PHE A 306 -4.87 15.50 5.86
C PHE A 306 -5.45 15.05 4.53
N LEU A 307 -6.21 15.91 3.85
CA LEU A 307 -6.74 15.60 2.52
C LEU A 307 -5.61 15.34 1.51
N PHE A 308 -4.57 16.19 1.49
CA PHE A 308 -3.40 15.97 0.64
C PHE A 308 -2.66 14.69 1.03
N HIS A 309 -2.47 14.45 2.32
CA HIS A 309 -1.75 13.28 2.80
C HIS A 309 -2.47 11.97 2.45
N ALA A 310 -3.78 11.92 2.66
CA ALA A 310 -4.57 10.73 2.47
C ALA A 310 -4.87 10.43 1.00
N LEU A 311 -5.09 11.43 0.13
CA LEU A 311 -5.47 11.22 -1.27
C LEU A 311 -4.35 11.47 -2.28
N PHE A 312 -3.59 12.55 -2.12
CA PHE A 312 -2.64 12.98 -3.15
C PHE A 312 -1.38 12.10 -3.17
N TYR A 313 -0.73 11.89 -2.02
CA TYR A 313 0.49 11.09 -1.95
C TYR A 313 0.32 9.64 -2.42
N PRO A 314 -0.73 8.91 -2.02
CA PRO A 314 -0.91 7.53 -2.44
C PRO A 314 -1.17 7.43 -3.95
N LEU A 315 -1.87 8.41 -4.53
CA LEU A 315 -2.10 8.51 -5.96
C LEU A 315 -0.79 8.74 -6.73
N VAL A 316 0.09 9.63 -6.24
CA VAL A 316 1.42 9.85 -6.81
C VAL A 316 2.26 8.56 -6.76
N CYS A 317 2.31 7.88 -5.60
CA CYS A 317 2.98 6.59 -5.47
C CYS A 317 2.44 5.55 -6.47
N LEU A 318 1.12 5.54 -6.68
CA LEU A 318 0.47 4.63 -7.62
C LEU A 318 0.83 4.95 -9.09
N ILE A 319 0.89 6.24 -9.46
CA ILE A 319 1.32 6.66 -10.81
C ILE A 319 2.78 6.27 -11.05
N VAL A 320 3.67 6.54 -10.10
CA VAL A 320 5.10 6.21 -10.22
C VAL A 320 5.29 4.69 -10.36
N THR A 321 4.55 3.91 -9.58
CA THR A 321 4.61 2.45 -9.71
C THR A 321 4.04 1.94 -11.02
N PHE A 322 2.90 2.44 -11.49
CA PHE A 322 2.35 2.01 -12.78
C PHE A 322 3.23 2.39 -13.97
N THR A 323 3.82 3.59 -13.93
CA THR A 323 4.77 4.00 -14.97
C THR A 323 6.00 3.09 -14.98
N PHE A 324 6.55 2.75 -13.82
CA PHE A 324 7.63 1.77 -13.71
C PHE A 324 7.22 0.39 -14.24
N ILE A 325 6.07 -0.14 -13.81
CA ILE A 325 5.55 -1.44 -14.26
C ILE A 325 5.43 -1.48 -15.78
N ARG A 326 4.95 -0.40 -16.41
CA ARG A 326 4.84 -0.32 -17.86
C ARG A 326 6.20 -0.41 -18.56
N GLN A 327 7.21 0.30 -18.03
CA GLN A 327 8.56 0.27 -18.62
C GLN A 327 9.23 -1.09 -18.44
N VAL A 328 9.13 -1.68 -17.24
CA VAL A 328 9.69 -3.00 -16.95
C VAL A 328 8.97 -4.11 -17.73
N SER A 329 7.64 -4.02 -17.87
CA SER A 329 6.85 -4.95 -18.68
C SER A 329 7.34 -4.98 -20.13
N ALA A 330 7.60 -3.82 -20.72
CA ALA A 330 8.13 -3.72 -22.08
C ALA A 330 9.52 -4.38 -22.19
N ILE A 331 10.42 -4.15 -21.22
CA ILE A 331 11.76 -4.76 -21.19
C ILE A 331 11.69 -6.29 -21.04
N LEU A 332 10.74 -6.78 -20.23
CA LEU A 332 10.53 -8.22 -20.05
C LEU A 332 9.85 -8.89 -21.26
N GLY A 333 9.55 -8.14 -22.32
CA GLY A 333 8.90 -8.65 -23.54
C GLY A 333 7.41 -8.93 -23.35
N ALA A 334 6.78 -8.26 -22.38
CA ALA A 334 5.34 -8.28 -22.19
C ALA A 334 4.73 -7.10 -22.95
N ASP A 335 4.45 -7.31 -24.23
CA ASP A 335 3.76 -6.33 -25.05
C ASP A 335 2.24 -6.54 -24.92
N LEU A 336 1.52 -5.51 -24.46
CA LEU A 336 0.07 -5.57 -24.24
C LEU A 336 -0.67 -5.95 -25.53
N ALA A 337 -0.13 -5.55 -26.69
CA ALA A 337 -0.65 -5.93 -28.00
C ALA A 337 -0.53 -7.45 -28.28
N GLU A 338 0.49 -8.10 -27.74
CA GLU A 338 0.72 -9.53 -27.90
C GLU A 338 -0.22 -10.36 -27.03
N ILE A 339 -0.54 -9.87 -25.83
CA ILE A 339 -1.59 -10.45 -24.96
C ILE A 339 -2.96 -10.37 -25.63
N GLY A 340 -3.30 -9.22 -26.23
CA GLY A 340 -4.55 -9.06 -27.00
C GLY A 340 -4.64 -10.01 -28.20
N ARG A 341 -3.54 -10.21 -28.93
CA ARG A 341 -3.48 -11.17 -30.06
C ARG A 341 -3.51 -12.64 -29.61
N GLY A 342 -2.93 -12.95 -28.45
CA GLY A 342 -2.96 -14.29 -27.86
C GLY A 342 -4.38 -14.73 -27.48
N LEU A 343 -5.17 -13.81 -26.91
CA LEU A 343 -6.57 -14.05 -26.56
C LEU A 343 -7.45 -14.25 -27.81
N ILE A 344 -7.25 -13.45 -28.86
CA ILE A 344 -8.00 -13.55 -30.12
C ILE A 344 -7.69 -14.85 -30.87
N LYS A 345 -6.51 -15.44 -30.70
CA LYS A 345 -6.20 -16.78 -31.25
C LYS A 345 -6.83 -17.93 -30.47
N LEU A 346 -7.43 -17.65 -29.31
CA LEU A 346 -7.99 -18.64 -28.39
C LEU A 346 -9.52 -18.71 -28.46
N ILE A 347 -10.16 -17.64 -28.95
CA ILE A 347 -11.58 -17.59 -29.37
C ILE A 347 -11.66 -18.07 -30.82
#